data_AF-A0A2U3LED1-F1
#
_entry.id   AF-A0A2U3LED1-F1
#
_cell.length_a   1.000
_cell.length_b   1.000
_cell.length_c   1.000
_cell.angle_alpha   90.00
_cell.angle_beta   90.00
_cell.angle_gamma   90.00
#
_symmetry.space_group_name_H-M   'P 1'
#
loop_
_entity.id
_entity.type
_entity.pdbx_description
1 polymer ?
#
loop_
_entity_poly.entity_id
_entity_poly.type
_entity_poly.pdbx_seq_one_letter_code
_entity_poly.pdbx_strand_id
1 'polypeptide(L)'
;MVRGYISKIDRSVQPYGLVVPPSYSPNAPHRWRLDLWFHGRSETLSEVNFLSDRSRNPGEFTPRDTIVLHLYGRFCNASKFAGEVDLFEATDAVKRQYPIDENRILVRGFSMGGASAWHIGAHYAGLWAAVAPGAGFSETAQYQKLRLTGEGAPPAWEQKLWHLYDATDYAGNLFNTSTVAYNGEIDPQKQAADMMERAMAEVGLRLIRVVGPQTAHRYHPDSKIEIARMLDAIAERGSDPYPRKVKFTTWTLAYNRMKWVTIDALGRHWERTRLDAEITGETSVNVDTQNVTAFTLEMGSGGCPLDPARKPVVIIDGQKVTAPGPMSDRSWTAHFRKSGSQWTMADTVTDAGLHKRHGLQGPIDDAFLDSFLFVSPTGAPQAPGVAKWVAAQEKKAVDEWRRQFRGDAQVRDDTAVTDADMASSNLVLWGDPGSNRVLARIADRLPVKWPSAPTQVPILIYPNPLNPKRYVVLNSGFTFEDYAARSNSLQTPKLPDWAIIDTAEGKIVRAGFFNENWGL
;
A
#
# COMPACT_ATOMS: atom_id res chain seq x y z
N MET A 1 14.85 -2.18 -23.06
CA MET A 1 14.51 -0.78 -23.42
C MET A 1 14.16 -0.01 -22.16
N VAL A 2 14.27 1.32 -22.17
CA VAL A 2 13.93 2.18 -21.04
C VAL A 2 12.84 3.17 -21.42
N ARG A 3 11.95 3.45 -20.48
CA ARG A 3 10.80 4.35 -20.64
C ARG A 3 10.58 5.10 -19.33
N GLY A 4 9.58 5.98 -19.31
CA GLY A 4 9.16 6.66 -18.08
C GLY A 4 7.69 7.04 -18.11
N TYR A 5 7.20 7.50 -16.97
CA TYR A 5 5.87 8.06 -16.77
C TYR A 5 5.97 9.32 -15.90
N ILE A 6 4.93 10.14 -15.90
CA ILE A 6 4.81 11.28 -14.99
C ILE A 6 3.99 10.80 -13.80
N SER A 7 4.60 10.82 -12.62
CA SER A 7 3.92 10.36 -11.39
C SER A 7 2.85 11.36 -10.95
N LYS A 8 1.69 10.85 -10.52
CA LYS A 8 0.60 11.66 -9.98
C LYS A 8 0.94 12.34 -8.65
N ILE A 9 1.88 11.79 -7.88
CA ILE A 9 2.20 12.25 -6.54
C ILE A 9 2.81 13.65 -6.59
N ASP A 10 3.87 13.80 -7.37
CA ASP A 10 4.73 15.00 -7.35
C ASP A 10 5.06 15.54 -8.75
N ARG A 11 4.43 14.97 -9.80
CA ARG A 11 4.64 15.32 -11.21
C ARG A 11 6.06 15.07 -11.73
N SER A 12 6.89 14.37 -10.97
CA SER A 12 8.23 13.98 -11.42
C SER A 12 8.14 12.90 -12.51
N VAL A 13 9.15 12.87 -13.39
CA VAL A 13 9.30 11.80 -14.38
C VAL A 13 10.04 10.65 -13.73
N GLN A 14 9.40 9.48 -13.63
CA GLN A 14 9.98 8.28 -13.04
C GLN A 14 10.30 7.24 -14.13
N PRO A 15 11.52 6.68 -14.15
CA PRO A 15 11.92 5.71 -15.17
C PRO A 15 11.45 4.29 -14.84
N TYR A 16 11.31 3.45 -15.87
CA TYR A 16 11.22 2.00 -15.74
C TYR A 16 11.95 1.31 -16.90
N GLY A 17 12.43 0.10 -16.64
CA GLY A 17 13.04 -0.77 -17.63
C GLY A 17 12.01 -1.77 -18.16
N LEU A 18 12.12 -2.14 -19.43
CA LEU A 18 11.26 -3.15 -20.05
C LEU A 18 12.07 -4.11 -20.91
N VAL A 19 11.89 -5.41 -20.67
CA VAL A 19 12.30 -6.47 -21.59
C VAL A 19 11.06 -6.92 -22.35
N VAL A 20 11.09 -6.74 -23.66
CA VAL A 20 10.04 -7.24 -24.56
C VAL A 20 10.59 -8.50 -25.22
N PRO A 21 9.88 -9.64 -25.18
CA PRO A 21 10.41 -10.89 -25.69
C PRO A 21 10.56 -10.83 -27.22
N PRO A 22 11.53 -11.55 -27.82
CA PRO A 22 11.70 -11.57 -29.28
C PRO A 22 10.46 -12.06 -30.04
N SER A 23 9.60 -12.85 -29.39
CA SER A 23 8.33 -13.34 -29.94
C SER A 23 7.22 -12.29 -29.96
N TYR A 24 7.42 -11.12 -29.34
CA TYR A 24 6.40 -10.08 -29.27
C TYR A 24 5.93 -9.65 -30.66
N SER A 25 4.61 -9.68 -30.84
CA SER A 25 3.93 -9.09 -31.98
C SER A 25 2.74 -8.27 -31.49
N PRO A 26 2.59 -7.00 -31.92
CA PRO A 26 1.43 -6.19 -31.56
C PRO A 26 0.12 -6.76 -32.14
N ASN A 27 0.22 -7.60 -33.18
CA ASN A 27 -0.91 -8.26 -33.83
C ASN A 27 -1.10 -9.71 -33.39
N ALA A 28 -0.40 -10.15 -32.33
CA ALA A 28 -0.60 -11.48 -31.78
C ALA A 28 -2.07 -11.63 -31.31
N PRO A 29 -2.71 -12.79 -31.54
CA PRO A 29 -4.10 -13.02 -31.15
C PRO A 29 -4.28 -13.21 -29.63
N HIS A 30 -3.18 -13.31 -28.87
CA HIS A 30 -3.19 -13.52 -27.43
C HIS A 30 -2.65 -12.30 -26.68
N ARG A 31 -2.95 -12.25 -25.38
CA ARG A 31 -2.41 -11.26 -24.44
C ARG A 31 -1.16 -11.80 -23.75
N TRP A 32 -0.23 -10.90 -23.41
CA TRP A 32 1.12 -11.24 -22.93
C TRP A 32 1.17 -11.40 -21.41
N ARG A 33 2.00 -12.34 -20.94
CA ARG A 33 2.37 -12.41 -19.51
C ARG A 33 3.24 -11.19 -19.16
N LEU A 34 3.05 -10.68 -17.94
CA LEU A 34 3.86 -9.61 -17.38
C LEU A 34 4.51 -10.04 -16.07
N ASP A 35 5.83 -9.99 -16.02
CA ASP A 35 6.59 -10.22 -14.79
C ASP A 35 7.20 -8.90 -14.31
N LEU A 36 6.91 -8.54 -13.07
CA LEU A 36 7.42 -7.33 -12.44
C LEU A 36 8.62 -7.71 -11.57
N TRP A 37 9.76 -7.09 -11.84
CA TRP A 37 11.02 -7.31 -11.15
C TRP A 37 11.35 -6.14 -10.22
N PHE A 38 11.40 -6.43 -8.93
CA PHE A 38 11.89 -5.52 -7.90
C PHE A 38 13.38 -5.73 -7.68
N HIS A 39 14.17 -4.66 -7.82
CA HIS A 39 15.61 -4.72 -7.68
C HIS A 39 16.07 -4.75 -6.21
N GLY A 40 17.30 -5.20 -5.99
CA GLY A 40 17.95 -5.16 -4.68
C GLY A 40 18.43 -3.75 -4.30
N ARG A 41 18.78 -3.57 -3.03
CA ARG A 41 19.30 -2.29 -2.53
C ARG A 41 20.64 -1.94 -3.18
N SER A 42 20.80 -0.69 -3.57
CA SER A 42 22.06 -0.15 -4.07
C SER A 42 22.16 1.34 -3.76
N GLU A 43 23.08 1.73 -2.88
CA GLU A 43 23.26 3.12 -2.44
C GLU A 43 23.65 4.08 -3.57
N THR A 44 24.16 3.54 -4.68
CA THR A 44 24.57 4.33 -5.85
C THR A 44 23.51 4.35 -6.94
N LEU A 45 22.33 3.77 -6.71
CA LEU A 45 21.26 3.71 -7.70
C LEU A 45 20.63 5.10 -7.93
N SER A 46 21.05 5.78 -8.98
CA SER A 46 20.37 6.95 -9.53
C SER A 46 19.48 6.57 -10.70
N GLU A 47 18.61 7.48 -11.11
CA GLU A 47 17.81 7.39 -12.33
C GLU A 47 18.73 7.14 -13.54
N VAL A 48 19.86 7.85 -13.62
CA VAL A 48 20.86 7.69 -14.70
C VAL A 48 21.50 6.31 -14.67
N ASN A 49 21.92 5.84 -13.50
CA ASN A 49 22.54 4.52 -13.37
C ASN A 49 21.54 3.40 -13.71
N PHE A 50 20.29 3.53 -13.26
CA PHE A 50 19.20 2.62 -13.60
C PHE A 50 18.95 2.59 -15.10
N LEU A 51 18.79 3.76 -15.74
CA LEU A 51 18.56 3.86 -17.18
C LEU A 51 19.72 3.26 -17.98
N SER A 52 20.96 3.57 -17.62
CA SER A 52 22.16 3.04 -18.28
C SER A 52 22.23 1.53 -18.20
N ASP A 53 21.99 0.96 -17.02
CA ASP A 53 22.00 -0.50 -16.81
C ASP A 53 20.86 -1.18 -17.57
N ARG A 54 19.60 -0.74 -17.41
CA ARG A 54 18.43 -1.32 -18.11
C ARG A 54 18.43 -1.12 -19.63
N SER A 55 19.30 -0.27 -20.16
CA SER A 55 19.51 -0.15 -21.61
C SER A 55 20.40 -1.26 -22.19
N ARG A 56 21.19 -1.96 -21.35
CA ARG A 56 22.19 -2.94 -21.79
C ARG A 56 22.02 -4.31 -21.13
N ASN A 57 21.32 -4.38 -20.00
CA ASN A 57 21.19 -5.56 -19.18
C ASN A 57 19.70 -5.95 -19.05
N PRO A 58 19.30 -7.15 -19.52
CA PRO A 58 17.93 -7.62 -19.42
C PRO A 58 17.51 -8.04 -17.99
N GLY A 59 18.47 -8.16 -17.06
CA GLY A 59 18.23 -8.49 -15.66
C GLY A 59 18.23 -9.99 -15.34
N GLU A 60 17.79 -10.32 -14.13
CA GLU A 60 18.00 -11.65 -13.51
C GLU A 60 17.19 -12.78 -14.18
N PHE A 61 15.95 -12.49 -14.58
CA PHE A 61 15.03 -13.42 -15.22
C PHE A 61 14.44 -12.82 -16.49
N THR A 62 14.45 -13.61 -17.57
CA THR A 62 13.79 -13.31 -18.86
C THR A 62 13.03 -14.54 -19.36
N PRO A 63 11.87 -14.85 -18.76
CA PRO A 63 11.07 -15.99 -19.20
C PRO A 63 10.67 -15.84 -20.67
N ARG A 64 10.45 -16.98 -21.34
CA ARG A 64 9.97 -16.97 -22.73
C ARG A 64 8.58 -16.33 -22.80
N ASP A 65 8.27 -15.72 -23.94
CA ASP A 65 6.95 -15.15 -24.24
C ASP A 65 6.39 -14.22 -23.14
N THR A 66 7.29 -13.52 -22.46
CA THR A 66 6.98 -12.72 -21.27
C THR A 66 7.58 -11.32 -21.39
N ILE A 67 6.77 -10.31 -21.10
CA ILE A 67 7.26 -8.95 -20.90
C ILE A 67 7.74 -8.84 -19.46
N VAL A 68 8.95 -8.30 -19.25
CA VAL A 68 9.50 -8.07 -17.90
C VAL A 68 9.61 -6.58 -17.63
N LEU A 69 8.87 -6.10 -16.63
CA LEU A 69 8.92 -4.73 -16.13
C LEU A 69 9.93 -4.65 -14.98
N HIS A 70 11.02 -3.94 -15.18
CA HIS A 70 11.96 -3.58 -14.12
C HIS A 70 11.54 -2.27 -13.50
N LEU A 71 11.14 -2.31 -12.24
CA LEU A 71 10.72 -1.13 -11.49
C LEU A 71 11.97 -0.34 -11.04
N TYR A 72 11.97 0.99 -11.19
CA TYR A 72 12.93 1.85 -10.49
C TYR A 72 12.48 2.12 -9.05
N GLY A 73 11.18 2.35 -8.86
CA GLY A 73 10.54 2.40 -7.53
C GLY A 73 11.09 3.49 -6.63
N ARG A 74 11.59 4.59 -7.19
CA ARG A 74 12.22 5.71 -6.47
C ARG A 74 13.34 5.27 -5.53
N PHE A 75 14.44 4.82 -6.13
CA PHE A 75 15.71 4.50 -5.44
C PHE A 75 15.65 3.25 -4.55
N CYS A 76 15.61 3.40 -3.23
CA CYS A 76 15.72 2.29 -2.28
C CYS A 76 14.66 2.49 -1.20
N ASN A 77 13.42 2.12 -1.50
CA ASN A 77 12.30 2.20 -0.56
C ASN A 77 11.56 0.86 -0.37
N ALA A 78 12.11 -0.25 -0.88
CA ALA A 78 11.47 -1.58 -0.88
C ALA A 78 10.01 -1.57 -1.36
N SER A 79 9.70 -0.74 -2.36
CA SER A 79 8.35 -0.56 -2.90
C SER A 79 7.31 -0.18 -1.84
N LYS A 80 7.74 0.46 -0.76
CA LYS A 80 6.84 1.10 0.20
C LYS A 80 6.54 2.52 -0.26
N PHE A 81 5.43 3.06 0.21
CA PHE A 81 5.11 4.46 0.03
C PHE A 81 4.99 4.87 -1.45
N ALA A 82 5.62 5.96 -1.88
CA ALA A 82 5.69 6.35 -3.28
C ALA A 82 6.21 5.21 -4.19
N GLY A 83 7.06 4.30 -3.69
CA GLY A 83 7.49 3.11 -4.45
C GLY A 83 6.37 2.12 -4.77
N GLU A 84 5.34 2.05 -3.91
CA GLU A 84 4.13 1.26 -4.15
C GLU A 84 3.25 1.90 -5.22
N VAL A 85 3.10 3.23 -5.19
CA VAL A 85 2.34 3.95 -6.22
C VAL A 85 3.04 3.83 -7.58
N ASP A 86 4.36 3.99 -7.59
CA ASP A 86 5.21 3.83 -8.77
C ASP A 86 5.07 2.47 -9.44
N LEU A 87 4.91 1.41 -8.65
CA LEU A 87 4.64 0.07 -9.16
C LEU A 87 3.39 0.07 -10.05
N PHE A 88 2.28 0.60 -9.53
CA PHE A 88 1.02 0.61 -10.26
C PHE A 88 1.04 1.60 -11.43
N GLU A 89 1.65 2.77 -11.28
CA GLU A 89 1.79 3.74 -12.38
C GLU A 89 2.65 3.21 -13.54
N ALA A 90 3.75 2.51 -13.23
CA ALA A 90 4.57 1.84 -14.23
C ALA A 90 3.82 0.67 -14.89
N THR A 91 3.09 -0.12 -14.11
CA THR A 91 2.25 -1.22 -14.63
C THR A 91 1.19 -0.71 -15.58
N ASP A 92 0.48 0.36 -15.21
CA ASP A 92 -0.53 1.00 -16.06
C ASP A 92 0.09 1.59 -17.34
N ALA A 93 1.28 2.17 -17.25
CA ALA A 93 2.01 2.65 -18.41
C ALA A 93 2.34 1.51 -19.39
N VAL A 94 2.70 0.32 -18.88
CA VAL A 94 2.92 -0.89 -19.69
C VAL A 94 1.60 -1.40 -20.27
N LYS A 95 0.54 -1.53 -19.46
CA LYS A 95 -0.79 -2.01 -19.92
C LYS A 95 -1.40 -1.14 -21.03
N ARG A 96 -1.10 0.17 -21.05
CA ARG A 96 -1.52 1.07 -22.14
C ARG A 96 -0.80 0.81 -23.47
N GLN A 97 0.40 0.24 -23.43
CA GLN A 97 1.26 0.07 -24.61
C GLN A 97 1.32 -1.38 -25.11
N TYR A 98 1.00 -2.33 -24.24
CA TYR A 98 1.12 -3.76 -24.50
C TYR A 98 -0.16 -4.47 -24.06
N PRO A 99 -0.70 -5.42 -24.86
CA PRO A 99 -1.89 -6.17 -24.49
C PRO A 99 -1.53 -7.21 -23.43
N ILE A 100 -1.44 -6.80 -22.17
CA ILE A 100 -1.08 -7.66 -21.02
C ILE A 100 -2.29 -8.50 -20.60
N ASP A 101 -2.11 -9.79 -20.35
CA ASP A 101 -3.12 -10.64 -19.71
C ASP A 101 -3.10 -10.39 -18.20
N GLU A 102 -4.19 -9.83 -17.66
CA GLU A 102 -4.28 -9.48 -16.25
C GLU A 102 -4.30 -10.70 -15.33
N ASN A 103 -4.67 -11.87 -15.85
CA ASN A 103 -4.60 -13.13 -15.10
C ASN A 103 -3.19 -13.73 -15.11
N ARG A 104 -2.22 -13.14 -15.82
CA ARG A 104 -0.83 -13.63 -15.92
C ARG A 104 0.16 -12.53 -15.53
N ILE A 105 -0.15 -11.79 -14.48
CA ILE A 105 0.76 -10.80 -13.87
C ILE A 105 1.44 -11.42 -12.65
N LEU A 106 2.77 -11.41 -12.62
CA LEU A 106 3.59 -11.96 -11.54
C LEU A 106 4.48 -10.89 -10.93
N VAL A 107 4.72 -10.96 -9.63
CA VAL A 107 5.68 -10.10 -8.93
C VAL A 107 6.84 -10.93 -8.37
N ARG A 108 8.06 -10.42 -8.51
CA ARG A 108 9.28 -11.12 -8.09
C ARG A 108 10.39 -10.14 -7.71
N GLY A 109 11.29 -10.57 -6.83
CA GLY A 109 12.45 -9.76 -6.49
C GLY A 109 13.39 -10.45 -5.51
N PHE A 110 14.56 -9.86 -5.30
CA PHE A 110 15.61 -10.41 -4.44
C PHE A 110 16.16 -9.36 -3.46
N SER A 111 16.51 -9.76 -2.24
CA SER A 111 17.00 -8.86 -1.17
C SER A 111 15.94 -7.80 -0.83
N MET A 112 16.25 -6.51 -0.92
CA MET A 112 15.24 -5.43 -0.84
C MET A 112 14.05 -5.65 -1.80
N GLY A 113 14.30 -6.18 -3.00
CA GLY A 113 13.25 -6.54 -3.95
C GLY A 113 12.46 -7.78 -3.52
N GLY A 114 13.07 -8.68 -2.75
CA GLY A 114 12.40 -9.81 -2.11
C GLY A 114 11.44 -9.33 -1.02
N ALA A 115 11.85 -8.32 -0.25
CA ALA A 115 10.99 -7.66 0.72
C ALA A 115 9.82 -6.93 0.03
N SER A 116 10.08 -6.28 -1.12
CA SER A 116 9.03 -5.71 -1.96
C SER A 116 8.04 -6.78 -2.43
N ALA A 117 8.53 -7.95 -2.85
CA ALA A 117 7.69 -9.06 -3.27
C ALA A 117 6.85 -9.65 -2.13
N TRP A 118 7.38 -9.74 -0.91
CA TRP A 118 6.59 -10.11 0.27
C TRP A 118 5.49 -9.09 0.56
N HIS A 119 5.86 -7.81 0.65
CA HIS A 119 4.95 -6.69 0.89
C HIS A 119 3.82 -6.65 -0.14
N ILE A 120 4.16 -6.42 -1.41
CA ILE A 120 3.19 -6.29 -2.50
C ILE A 120 2.40 -7.58 -2.71
N GLY A 121 3.06 -8.72 -2.56
CA GLY A 121 2.44 -10.03 -2.72
C GLY A 121 1.33 -10.30 -1.71
N ALA A 122 1.55 -9.97 -0.44
CA ALA A 122 0.58 -10.23 0.63
C ALA A 122 -0.55 -9.18 0.68
N HIS A 123 -0.23 -7.90 0.47
CA HIS A 123 -1.21 -6.81 0.55
C HIS A 123 -2.12 -6.73 -0.68
N TYR A 124 -1.62 -7.13 -1.85
CA TYR A 124 -2.36 -7.09 -3.12
C TYR A 124 -2.54 -8.49 -3.73
N ALA A 125 -2.61 -9.54 -2.90
CA ALA A 125 -2.63 -10.94 -3.36
C ALA A 125 -3.69 -11.24 -4.43
N GLY A 126 -4.80 -10.50 -4.44
CA GLY A 126 -5.86 -10.63 -5.44
C GLY A 126 -5.42 -10.36 -6.89
N LEU A 127 -4.36 -9.58 -7.10
CA LEU A 127 -3.90 -9.11 -8.41
C LEU A 127 -2.90 -10.04 -9.10
N TRP A 128 -2.29 -10.96 -8.37
CA TRP A 128 -1.13 -11.71 -8.84
C TRP A 128 -1.52 -13.14 -9.23
N ALA A 129 -0.97 -13.63 -10.34
CA ALA A 129 -0.94 -15.05 -10.64
C ALA A 129 0.07 -15.78 -9.74
N ALA A 130 1.23 -15.16 -9.52
CA ALA A 130 2.23 -15.65 -8.60
C ALA A 130 3.07 -14.53 -7.95
N VAL A 131 3.57 -14.82 -6.75
CA VAL A 131 4.51 -14.01 -5.99
C VAL A 131 5.79 -14.82 -5.79
N ALA A 132 6.95 -14.26 -6.12
CA ALA A 132 8.24 -14.93 -5.96
C ALA A 132 9.26 -14.08 -5.18
N PRO A 133 9.15 -14.08 -3.84
CA PRO A 133 10.07 -13.34 -2.98
C PRO A 133 11.38 -14.11 -2.75
N GLY A 134 12.51 -13.43 -2.93
CA GLY A 134 13.84 -13.99 -2.72
C GLY A 134 14.61 -13.29 -1.61
N ALA A 135 14.90 -14.00 -0.51
CA ALA A 135 15.82 -13.56 0.55
C ALA A 135 15.72 -12.08 0.96
N GLY A 136 14.52 -11.59 1.25
CA GLY A 136 14.28 -10.21 1.72
C GLY A 136 13.36 -10.21 2.93
N PHE A 137 13.49 -9.21 3.81
CA PHE A 137 12.71 -9.10 5.06
C PHE A 137 11.19 -9.17 4.84
N SER A 138 10.45 -9.69 5.82
CA SER A 138 8.98 -9.83 5.79
C SER A 138 8.26 -9.07 6.91
N GLU A 139 8.98 -8.62 7.93
CA GLU A 139 8.44 -7.98 9.12
C GLU A 139 9.47 -7.04 9.75
N THR A 140 9.02 -6.04 10.48
CA THR A 140 9.88 -4.94 10.94
C THR A 140 10.63 -5.31 12.22
N ALA A 141 9.91 -5.73 13.26
CA ALA A 141 10.47 -5.83 14.61
C ALA A 141 11.52 -6.93 14.74
N GLN A 142 11.23 -8.14 14.24
CA GLN A 142 12.08 -9.32 14.38
C GLN A 142 13.32 -9.19 13.49
N TYR A 143 13.15 -8.70 12.25
CA TYR A 143 14.27 -8.42 11.35
C TYR A 143 15.24 -7.40 11.94
N GLN A 144 14.73 -6.33 12.57
CA GLN A 144 15.53 -5.31 13.23
C GLN A 144 15.96 -5.67 14.66
N LYS A 145 15.49 -6.80 15.20
CA LYS A 145 15.73 -7.25 16.57
C LYS A 145 15.38 -6.18 17.61
N LEU A 146 14.26 -5.48 17.38
CA LEU A 146 13.83 -4.38 18.24
C LEU A 146 13.35 -4.90 19.60
N ARG A 147 13.68 -4.13 20.64
CA ARG A 147 13.07 -4.30 21.96
C ARG A 147 11.71 -3.59 21.97
N LEU A 148 10.64 -4.31 22.30
CA LEU A 148 9.27 -3.80 22.20
C LEU A 148 8.72 -3.22 23.51
N THR A 149 9.44 -3.35 24.62
CA THR A 149 9.00 -2.87 25.95
C THR A 149 10.15 -2.24 26.73
N GLY A 150 9.82 -1.27 27.60
CA GLY A 150 10.80 -0.58 28.46
C GLY A 150 11.51 0.59 27.77
N GLU A 151 12.58 1.08 28.40
CA GLU A 151 13.35 2.21 27.90
C GLU A 151 13.94 1.93 26.51
N GLY A 152 13.78 2.88 25.59
CA GLY A 152 14.23 2.78 24.21
C GLY A 152 13.34 1.95 23.27
N ALA A 153 12.23 1.39 23.75
CA ALA A 153 11.26 0.74 22.87
C ALA A 153 10.53 1.76 21.99
N PRO A 154 10.28 1.45 20.70
CA PRO A 154 9.38 2.24 19.87
C PRO A 154 8.02 2.43 20.57
N PRO A 155 7.43 3.62 20.53
CA PRO A 155 6.16 3.87 21.19
C PRO A 155 5.05 2.98 20.64
N ALA A 156 4.04 2.67 21.45
CA ALA A 156 3.00 1.70 21.10
C ALA A 156 2.24 2.05 19.81
N TRP A 157 2.11 3.34 19.46
CA TRP A 157 1.50 3.75 18.19
C TRP A 157 2.39 3.40 16.99
N GLU A 158 3.71 3.54 17.10
CA GLU A 158 4.64 3.15 16.03
C GLU A 158 4.60 1.64 15.81
N GLN A 159 4.55 0.85 16.89
CA GLN A 159 4.43 -0.60 16.78
C GLN A 159 3.15 -1.02 16.02
N LYS A 160 2.03 -0.32 16.25
CA LYS A 160 0.79 -0.53 15.48
C LYS A 160 0.92 -0.18 14.00
N LEU A 161 1.72 0.83 13.67
CA LEU A 161 1.91 1.28 12.29
C LEU A 161 2.72 0.30 11.43
N TRP A 162 3.44 -0.64 12.05
CA TRP A 162 4.10 -1.71 11.30
C TRP A 162 3.12 -2.63 10.57
N HIS A 163 1.87 -2.73 11.05
CA HIS A 163 0.77 -3.42 10.35
C HIS A 163 0.44 -2.82 8.97
N LEU A 164 1.02 -1.67 8.59
CA LEU A 164 0.91 -1.13 7.23
C LEU A 164 1.81 -1.87 6.22
N TYR A 165 2.88 -2.54 6.68
CA TYR A 165 3.90 -3.09 5.77
C TYR A 165 4.40 -4.49 6.14
N ASP A 166 4.16 -4.97 7.37
CA ASP A 166 4.63 -6.28 7.81
C ASP A 166 3.82 -7.39 7.11
N ALA A 167 4.43 -8.04 6.12
CA ALA A 167 3.79 -9.06 5.28
C ALA A 167 3.32 -10.29 6.08
N THR A 168 3.96 -10.57 7.23
CA THR A 168 3.54 -11.64 8.14
C THR A 168 2.11 -11.44 8.66
N ASP A 169 1.68 -10.20 8.85
CA ASP A 169 0.32 -9.88 9.31
C ASP A 169 -0.75 -10.21 8.25
N TYR A 170 -0.34 -10.27 6.99
CA TYR A 170 -1.20 -10.49 5.82
C TYR A 170 -0.98 -11.89 5.20
N ALA A 171 -0.22 -12.78 5.85
CA ALA A 171 0.13 -14.10 5.31
C ALA A 171 -1.08 -14.94 4.87
N GLY A 172 -2.25 -14.76 5.52
CA GLY A 172 -3.51 -15.42 5.14
C GLY A 172 -4.04 -15.04 3.75
N ASN A 173 -3.70 -13.87 3.24
CA ASN A 173 -4.09 -13.43 1.90
C ASN A 173 -3.44 -14.27 0.81
N LEU A 174 -2.29 -14.92 1.11
CA LEU A 174 -1.62 -15.83 0.20
C LEU A 174 -2.43 -17.12 -0.07
N PHE A 175 -3.57 -17.33 0.60
CA PHE A 175 -4.53 -18.36 0.20
C PHE A 175 -5.04 -18.16 -1.24
N ASN A 176 -5.18 -16.91 -1.69
CA ASN A 176 -5.76 -16.56 -2.99
C ASN A 176 -4.72 -16.28 -4.10
N THR A 177 -3.43 -16.51 -3.86
CA THR A 177 -2.35 -16.37 -4.85
C THR A 177 -1.30 -17.49 -4.69
N SER A 178 -0.62 -17.84 -5.77
CA SER A 178 0.49 -18.79 -5.68
C SER A 178 1.76 -18.07 -5.19
N THR A 179 2.51 -18.68 -4.27
CA THR A 179 3.73 -18.09 -3.73
C THR A 179 4.89 -19.07 -3.82
N VAL A 180 6.00 -18.67 -4.45
CA VAL A 180 7.23 -19.48 -4.59
C VAL A 180 8.40 -18.70 -4.00
N ALA A 181 8.74 -18.97 -2.74
CA ALA A 181 9.83 -18.30 -2.05
C ALA A 181 11.20 -18.90 -2.41
N TYR A 182 12.25 -18.09 -2.28
CA TYR A 182 13.63 -18.54 -2.44
C TYR A 182 14.56 -17.97 -1.38
N ASN A 183 15.54 -18.78 -0.96
CA ASN A 183 16.74 -18.29 -0.27
C ASN A 183 17.94 -19.19 -0.58
N GLY A 184 19.15 -18.64 -0.42
CA GLY A 184 20.35 -19.45 -0.30
C GLY A 184 20.37 -20.18 1.04
N GLU A 185 20.91 -21.40 1.08
CA GLU A 185 20.99 -22.23 2.29
C GLU A 185 21.73 -21.53 3.44
N ILE A 186 22.84 -20.85 3.12
CA ILE A 186 23.69 -20.16 4.09
C ILE A 186 23.45 -18.65 4.13
N ASP A 187 22.37 -18.18 3.49
CA ASP A 187 21.96 -16.78 3.55
C ASP A 187 21.29 -16.48 4.90
N PRO A 188 21.79 -15.54 5.72
CA PRO A 188 21.12 -15.16 6.97
C PRO A 188 19.72 -14.57 6.74
N GLN A 189 19.43 -14.01 5.56
CA GLN A 189 18.10 -13.48 5.22
C GLN A 189 17.06 -14.58 4.92
N LYS A 190 17.43 -15.87 5.01
CA LYS A 190 16.45 -16.96 5.04
C LYS A 190 15.42 -16.81 6.17
N GLN A 191 15.78 -16.06 7.22
CA GLN A 191 14.91 -15.76 8.36
C GLN A 191 13.55 -15.18 7.95
N ALA A 192 13.47 -14.38 6.89
CA ALA A 192 12.20 -13.83 6.43
C ALA A 192 11.25 -14.93 5.91
N ALA A 193 11.79 -15.88 5.13
CA ALA A 193 11.02 -17.03 4.69
C ALA A 193 10.62 -17.93 5.88
N ASP A 194 11.46 -18.05 6.92
CA ASP A 194 11.10 -18.75 8.16
C ASP A 194 9.93 -18.06 8.90
N MET A 195 9.87 -16.71 8.91
CA MET A 195 8.75 -15.99 9.53
C MET A 195 7.47 -16.13 8.73
N MET A 196 7.54 -15.99 7.40
CA MET A 196 6.38 -16.20 6.53
C MET A 196 5.87 -17.64 6.59
N GLU A 197 6.76 -18.64 6.65
CA GLU A 197 6.36 -20.04 6.81
C GLU A 197 5.59 -20.28 8.11
N ARG A 198 6.01 -19.66 9.23
CA ARG A 198 5.27 -19.70 10.51
C ARG A 198 3.92 -19.00 10.41
N ALA A 199 3.89 -17.77 9.90
CA ALA A 199 2.65 -16.99 9.78
C ALA A 199 1.64 -17.66 8.83
N MET A 200 2.11 -18.27 7.74
CA MET A 200 1.27 -19.07 6.83
C MET A 200 0.76 -20.35 7.51
N ALA A 201 1.59 -21.03 8.31
CA ALA A 201 1.16 -22.23 9.03
C ALA A 201 0.04 -21.95 10.05
N GLU A 202 0.05 -20.79 10.72
CA GLU A 202 -1.02 -20.38 11.66
C GLU A 202 -2.41 -20.29 11.00
N VAL A 203 -2.46 -20.06 9.70
CA VAL A 203 -3.70 -19.96 8.91
C VAL A 203 -3.94 -21.20 8.02
N GLY A 204 -3.16 -22.26 8.23
CA GLY A 204 -3.30 -23.55 7.56
C GLY A 204 -2.70 -23.62 6.15
N LEU A 205 -1.79 -22.70 5.80
CA LEU A 205 -1.07 -22.68 4.53
C LEU A 205 0.33 -23.27 4.67
N ARG A 206 0.85 -23.84 3.59
CA ARG A 206 2.25 -24.29 3.49
C ARG A 206 2.97 -23.48 2.44
N LEU A 207 4.17 -23.00 2.76
CA LEU A 207 5.01 -22.27 1.83
C LEU A 207 5.84 -23.25 0.98
N ILE A 208 5.83 -23.11 -0.33
CA ILE A 208 6.87 -23.72 -1.18
C ILE A 208 8.08 -22.78 -1.19
N ARG A 209 9.22 -23.33 -0.77
CA ARG A 209 10.48 -22.62 -0.61
C ARG A 209 11.59 -23.39 -1.32
N VAL A 210 12.15 -22.78 -2.34
CA VAL A 210 13.34 -23.30 -3.03
C VAL A 210 14.57 -22.86 -2.26
N VAL A 211 15.42 -23.82 -1.87
CA VAL A 211 16.67 -23.55 -1.16
C VAL A 211 17.85 -23.80 -2.11
N GLY A 212 18.67 -22.78 -2.31
CA GLY A 212 19.91 -22.88 -3.08
C GLY A 212 21.03 -23.51 -2.22
N PRO A 213 21.49 -24.74 -2.53
CA PRO A 213 22.51 -25.40 -1.71
C PRO A 213 23.81 -24.59 -1.68
N GLN A 214 24.46 -24.53 -0.51
CA GLN A 214 25.73 -23.83 -0.25
C GLN A 214 25.78 -22.39 -0.78
N THR A 215 24.61 -21.75 -0.92
CA THR A 215 24.49 -20.44 -1.55
C THR A 215 24.23 -19.38 -0.50
N ALA A 216 25.03 -18.30 -0.55
CA ALA A 216 24.86 -17.11 0.27
C ALA A 216 23.81 -16.17 -0.36
N HIS A 217 24.00 -14.85 -0.24
CA HIS A 217 23.02 -13.84 -0.67
C HIS A 217 23.00 -13.61 -2.20
N ARG A 218 22.59 -14.64 -2.96
CA ARG A 218 22.39 -14.64 -4.42
C ARG A 218 21.49 -15.79 -4.86
N TYR A 219 21.08 -15.80 -6.13
CA TYR A 219 20.46 -16.98 -6.72
C TYR A 219 21.48 -18.09 -7.02
N HIS A 220 21.14 -19.32 -6.65
CA HIS A 220 21.81 -20.52 -7.11
C HIS A 220 21.35 -20.85 -8.54
N PRO A 221 22.26 -21.16 -9.49
CA PRO A 221 21.91 -21.39 -10.89
C PRO A 221 20.79 -22.42 -11.09
N ASP A 222 20.87 -23.59 -10.45
CA ASP A 222 19.86 -24.65 -10.62
C ASP A 222 18.52 -24.27 -9.97
N SER A 223 18.56 -23.53 -8.86
CA SER A 223 17.34 -23.05 -8.21
C SER A 223 16.60 -22.05 -9.10
N LYS A 224 17.31 -21.25 -9.92
CA LYS A 224 16.66 -20.35 -10.90
C LYS A 224 15.85 -21.13 -11.92
N ILE A 225 16.38 -22.26 -12.40
CA ILE A 225 15.69 -23.12 -13.38
C ILE A 225 14.40 -23.66 -12.76
N GLU A 226 14.48 -24.17 -11.53
CA GLU A 226 13.33 -24.74 -10.83
C GLU A 226 12.26 -23.68 -10.50
N ILE A 227 12.67 -22.50 -10.02
CA ILE A 227 11.77 -21.37 -9.80
C ILE A 227 11.09 -20.94 -11.10
N ALA A 228 11.84 -20.83 -12.20
CA ALA A 228 11.28 -20.49 -13.51
C ALA A 228 10.25 -21.53 -13.95
N ARG A 229 10.57 -22.82 -13.84
CA ARG A 229 9.65 -23.92 -14.18
C ARG A 229 8.33 -23.83 -13.41
N MET A 230 8.38 -23.59 -12.10
CA MET A 230 7.18 -23.45 -11.27
C MET A 230 6.35 -22.22 -11.65
N LEU A 231 7.00 -21.06 -11.81
CA LEU A 231 6.30 -19.82 -12.14
C LEU A 231 5.72 -19.85 -13.56
N ASP A 232 6.38 -20.50 -14.51
CA ASP A 232 5.87 -20.70 -15.86
C ASP A 232 4.61 -21.58 -15.84
N ALA A 233 4.60 -22.67 -15.07
CA ALA A 233 3.42 -23.51 -14.90
C ALA A 233 2.24 -22.77 -14.24
N ILE A 234 2.50 -21.93 -13.24
CA ILE A 234 1.47 -21.10 -12.61
C ILE A 234 0.93 -20.08 -13.60
N ALA A 235 1.81 -19.40 -14.34
CA ALA A 235 1.40 -18.38 -15.30
C ALA A 235 0.62 -18.95 -16.48
N GLU A 236 0.92 -20.18 -16.91
CA GLU A 236 0.15 -20.86 -17.96
C GLU A 236 -1.30 -21.11 -17.53
N ARG A 237 -1.51 -21.46 -16.25
CA ARG A 237 -2.86 -21.57 -15.67
C ARG A 237 -3.52 -20.20 -15.47
N GLY A 238 -2.74 -19.21 -15.05
CA GLY A 238 -3.23 -17.88 -14.67
C GLY A 238 -3.92 -17.84 -13.30
N SER A 239 -4.18 -16.62 -12.84
CA SER A 239 -4.97 -16.34 -11.65
C SER A 239 -6.46 -16.50 -11.95
N ASP A 240 -7.21 -17.06 -11.01
CA ASP A 240 -8.67 -17.03 -11.06
C ASP A 240 -9.15 -15.67 -10.55
N PRO A 241 -9.87 -14.86 -11.35
CA PRO A 241 -10.45 -13.59 -10.89
C PRO A 241 -11.66 -13.78 -9.98
N TYR A 242 -12.39 -14.91 -10.11
CA TYR A 242 -13.62 -15.19 -9.39
C TYR A 242 -13.57 -16.53 -8.64
N PRO A 243 -12.55 -16.75 -7.78
CA PRO A 243 -12.41 -18.02 -7.08
C PRO A 243 -13.59 -18.25 -6.15
N ARG A 244 -14.00 -19.51 -6.02
CA ARG A 244 -15.16 -19.89 -5.21
C ARG A 244 -15.02 -19.49 -3.73
N LYS A 245 -13.80 -19.39 -3.22
CA LYS A 245 -13.47 -19.01 -1.84
C LYS A 245 -12.43 -17.90 -1.79
N VAL A 246 -12.67 -16.91 -0.95
CA VAL A 246 -11.77 -15.78 -0.68
C VAL A 246 -11.48 -15.73 0.82
N LYS A 247 -10.20 -15.60 1.17
CA LYS A 247 -9.76 -15.28 2.53
C LYS A 247 -9.06 -13.94 2.50
N PHE A 248 -9.50 -13.04 3.35
CA PHE A 248 -8.97 -11.69 3.37
C PHE A 248 -8.68 -11.23 4.79
N THR A 249 -7.45 -10.79 5.02
CA THR A 249 -6.97 -10.13 6.24
C THR A 249 -6.45 -8.74 5.89
N THR A 250 -6.82 -7.75 6.70
CA THR A 250 -6.27 -6.40 6.64
C THR A 250 -6.28 -5.74 8.01
N TRP A 251 -5.53 -4.66 8.18
CA TRP A 251 -5.47 -3.85 9.41
C TRP A 251 -5.89 -2.39 9.17
N THR A 252 -6.04 -2.00 7.91
CA THR A 252 -6.35 -0.65 7.49
C THR A 252 -7.03 -0.66 6.14
N LEU A 253 -7.87 0.33 5.85
CA LEU A 253 -8.50 0.47 4.54
C LEU A 253 -7.51 0.88 3.42
N ALA A 254 -6.22 1.08 3.73
CA ALA A 254 -5.19 1.24 2.69
C ALA A 254 -5.14 0.03 1.73
N TYR A 255 -5.33 -1.19 2.28
CA TYR A 255 -5.39 -2.43 1.50
C TYR A 255 -6.74 -3.10 1.77
N ASN A 256 -7.74 -2.75 0.97
CA ASN A 256 -9.13 -3.09 1.26
C ASN A 256 -9.78 -4.04 0.24
N ARG A 257 -9.00 -4.63 -0.68
CA ARG A 257 -9.53 -5.50 -1.74
C ARG A 257 -8.83 -6.84 -1.82
N MET A 258 -9.61 -7.90 -1.98
CA MET A 258 -9.14 -9.25 -2.29
C MET A 258 -10.09 -9.91 -3.29
N LYS A 259 -9.63 -10.16 -4.51
CA LYS A 259 -10.44 -10.76 -5.58
C LYS A 259 -11.76 -10.00 -5.75
N TRP A 260 -12.91 -10.68 -5.65
CA TRP A 260 -14.25 -10.10 -5.76
C TRP A 260 -14.80 -9.53 -4.44
N VAL A 261 -13.96 -9.39 -3.40
CA VAL A 261 -14.33 -8.81 -2.11
C VAL A 261 -13.63 -7.47 -1.92
N THR A 262 -14.39 -6.46 -1.49
CA THR A 262 -13.87 -5.19 -0.99
C THR A 262 -14.39 -4.97 0.43
N ILE A 263 -13.51 -4.68 1.39
CA ILE A 263 -13.90 -4.21 2.71
C ILE A 263 -14.05 -2.69 2.63
N ASP A 264 -15.23 -2.18 2.96
CA ASP A 264 -15.56 -0.77 2.76
C ASP A 264 -15.42 0.04 4.05
N ALA A 265 -15.62 -0.61 5.21
CA ALA A 265 -15.46 0.00 6.52
C ALA A 265 -15.04 -1.03 7.59
N LEU A 266 -14.24 -0.56 8.55
CA LEU A 266 -13.75 -1.34 9.68
C LEU A 266 -14.53 -1.00 10.95
N GLY A 267 -14.50 -1.88 11.95
CA GLY A 267 -14.91 -1.54 13.31
C GLY A 267 -13.87 -0.64 13.99
N ARG A 268 -12.59 -0.93 13.76
CA ARG A 268 -11.45 -0.15 14.24
C ARG A 268 -10.19 -0.38 13.40
N HIS A 269 -9.58 0.69 12.90
CA HIS A 269 -8.26 0.63 12.27
C HIS A 269 -7.19 0.15 13.25
N TRP A 270 -6.18 -0.52 12.71
CA TRP A 270 -5.03 -1.10 13.43
C TRP A 270 -5.40 -2.24 14.39
N GLU A 271 -6.58 -2.83 14.18
CA GLU A 271 -6.97 -4.13 14.72
C GLU A 271 -7.15 -5.13 13.57
N ARG A 272 -6.80 -6.39 13.80
CA ARG A 272 -6.87 -7.42 12.78
C ARG A 272 -8.31 -7.56 12.28
N THR A 273 -8.49 -7.34 10.98
CA THR A 273 -9.76 -7.48 10.28
C THR A 273 -9.70 -8.69 9.39
N ARG A 274 -10.78 -9.49 9.39
CA ARG A 274 -10.90 -10.66 8.52
C ARG A 274 -12.26 -10.71 7.84
N LEU A 275 -12.27 -11.12 6.58
CA LEU A 275 -13.45 -11.49 5.84
C LEU A 275 -13.14 -12.76 5.03
N ASP A 276 -13.86 -13.84 5.35
CA ASP A 276 -13.84 -15.06 4.56
C ASP A 276 -15.18 -15.17 3.81
N ALA A 277 -15.11 -15.31 2.48
CA ALA A 277 -16.30 -15.42 1.64
C ALA A 277 -16.25 -16.69 0.78
N GLU A 278 -17.37 -17.40 0.65
CA GLU A 278 -17.46 -18.65 -0.10
C GLU A 278 -18.79 -18.78 -0.84
N ILE A 279 -18.73 -19.04 -2.15
CA ILE A 279 -19.91 -19.35 -2.97
C ILE A 279 -20.29 -20.81 -2.74
N THR A 280 -21.30 -21.03 -1.89
CA THR A 280 -21.67 -22.37 -1.41
C THR A 280 -22.68 -23.09 -2.31
N GLY A 281 -23.32 -22.38 -3.24
CA GLY A 281 -24.23 -22.97 -4.23
C GLY A 281 -24.63 -21.96 -5.32
N GLU A 282 -25.61 -22.31 -6.14
CA GLU A 282 -26.08 -21.46 -7.26
C GLU A 282 -26.79 -20.18 -6.79
N THR A 283 -27.19 -20.12 -5.52
CA THR A 283 -27.95 -18.99 -4.95
C THR A 283 -27.49 -18.63 -3.54
N SER A 284 -26.29 -19.05 -3.13
CA SER A 284 -25.83 -18.91 -1.74
C SER A 284 -24.37 -18.50 -1.67
N VAL A 285 -24.10 -17.49 -0.84
CA VAL A 285 -22.75 -17.03 -0.50
C VAL A 285 -22.66 -16.94 1.02
N ASN A 286 -21.67 -17.60 1.62
CA ASN A 286 -21.38 -17.46 3.05
C ASN A 286 -20.29 -16.41 3.24
N VAL A 287 -20.43 -15.57 4.26
CA VAL A 287 -19.47 -14.55 4.65
C VAL A 287 -19.29 -14.58 6.17
N ASP A 288 -18.07 -14.79 6.63
CA ASP A 288 -17.70 -14.71 8.04
C ASP A 288 -16.80 -13.48 8.24
N THR A 289 -17.15 -12.64 9.21
CA THR A 289 -16.47 -11.36 9.43
C THR A 289 -15.88 -11.21 10.83
N GLN A 290 -14.76 -10.48 10.91
CA GLN A 290 -14.15 -9.98 12.14
C GLN A 290 -13.71 -8.54 11.91
N ASN A 291 -14.16 -7.62 12.77
CA ASN A 291 -13.85 -6.17 12.67
C ASN A 291 -14.28 -5.50 11.35
N VAL A 292 -15.25 -6.08 10.63
CA VAL A 292 -15.85 -5.49 9.41
C VAL A 292 -17.20 -4.86 9.75
N THR A 293 -17.45 -3.66 9.24
CA THR A 293 -18.73 -2.95 9.41
C THR A 293 -19.43 -2.67 8.08
N ALA A 294 -18.70 -2.67 6.97
CA ALA A 294 -19.27 -2.69 5.63
C ALA A 294 -18.35 -3.40 4.62
N PHE A 295 -18.93 -4.06 3.62
CA PHE A 295 -18.19 -4.71 2.54
C PHE A 295 -19.04 -4.83 1.27
N THR A 296 -18.34 -5.03 0.16
CA THR A 296 -18.90 -5.20 -1.18
C THR A 296 -18.43 -6.51 -1.79
N LEU A 297 -19.37 -7.22 -2.42
CA LEU A 297 -19.10 -8.36 -3.29
C LEU A 297 -19.28 -7.91 -4.73
N GLU A 298 -18.25 -8.02 -5.56
CA GLU A 298 -18.24 -7.50 -6.93
C GLU A 298 -17.58 -8.48 -7.90
N MET A 299 -18.35 -8.95 -8.87
CA MET A 299 -17.90 -9.77 -9.99
C MET A 299 -18.28 -9.07 -11.30
N GLY A 300 -17.31 -8.90 -12.21
CA GLY A 300 -17.55 -8.29 -13.51
C GLY A 300 -18.30 -9.20 -14.48
N SER A 301 -18.58 -8.69 -15.68
CA SER A 301 -19.26 -9.41 -16.75
C SER A 301 -18.63 -10.79 -17.02
N GLY A 302 -19.48 -11.80 -17.18
CA GLY A 302 -19.10 -13.20 -17.36
C GLY A 302 -18.63 -13.91 -16.09
N GLY A 303 -18.52 -13.21 -14.95
CA GLY A 303 -17.81 -13.69 -13.78
C GLY A 303 -18.64 -14.40 -12.73
N CYS A 304 -19.90 -13.98 -12.51
CA CYS A 304 -20.70 -14.49 -11.41
C CYS A 304 -21.27 -15.89 -11.71
N PRO A 305 -20.95 -16.91 -10.89
CA PRO A 305 -21.44 -18.27 -11.09
C PRO A 305 -22.85 -18.51 -10.54
N LEU A 306 -23.48 -17.50 -9.92
CA LEU A 306 -24.83 -17.60 -9.37
C LEU A 306 -25.88 -17.63 -10.49
N ASP A 307 -27.05 -18.19 -10.19
CA ASP A 307 -28.20 -18.24 -11.11
C ASP A 307 -28.81 -16.83 -11.28
N PRO A 308 -28.79 -16.22 -12.49
CA PRO A 308 -29.30 -14.88 -12.74
C PRO A 308 -30.83 -14.79 -12.62
N ALA A 309 -31.55 -15.91 -12.71
CA ALA A 309 -33.00 -15.92 -12.56
C ALA A 309 -33.46 -15.90 -11.10
N ARG A 310 -32.52 -16.00 -10.14
CA ARG A 310 -32.83 -16.16 -8.71
C ARG A 310 -32.15 -15.09 -7.87
N LYS A 311 -32.79 -14.73 -6.76
CA LYS A 311 -32.20 -13.83 -5.77
C LYS A 311 -31.26 -14.61 -4.86
N PRO A 312 -29.94 -14.30 -4.83
CA PRO A 312 -29.02 -14.97 -3.94
C PRO A 312 -29.27 -14.59 -2.48
N VAL A 313 -28.98 -15.53 -1.59
CA VAL A 313 -28.95 -15.34 -0.14
C VAL A 313 -27.49 -15.27 0.29
N VAL A 314 -27.10 -14.14 0.87
CA VAL A 314 -25.80 -13.96 1.50
C VAL A 314 -25.97 -14.22 3.00
N ILE A 315 -25.24 -15.20 3.52
CA ILE A 315 -25.26 -15.60 4.93
C ILE A 315 -24.06 -14.94 5.62
N ILE A 316 -24.27 -13.84 6.34
CA ILE A 316 -23.24 -13.01 6.95
C ILE A 316 -23.26 -13.21 8.47
N ASP A 317 -22.21 -13.78 9.03
CA ASP A 317 -22.14 -14.13 10.46
C ASP A 317 -23.39 -14.95 10.92
N GLY A 318 -23.89 -15.82 10.05
CA GLY A 318 -25.12 -16.60 10.25
C GLY A 318 -26.45 -15.88 9.94
N GLN A 319 -26.42 -14.57 9.65
CA GLN A 319 -27.61 -13.79 9.28
C GLN A 319 -27.88 -13.87 7.78
N LYS A 320 -29.14 -14.11 7.38
CA LYS A 320 -29.52 -14.22 5.97
C LYS A 320 -29.94 -12.86 5.42
N VAL A 321 -29.24 -12.39 4.40
CA VAL A 321 -29.57 -11.16 3.66
C VAL A 321 -29.79 -11.51 2.19
N THR A 322 -30.97 -11.22 1.65
CA THR A 322 -31.28 -11.45 0.23
C THR A 322 -30.80 -10.27 -0.60
N ALA A 323 -30.03 -10.55 -1.65
CA ALA A 323 -29.53 -9.55 -2.59
C ALA A 323 -30.24 -9.66 -3.96
N PRO A 324 -30.19 -8.61 -4.80
CA PRO A 324 -30.56 -8.72 -6.21
C PRO A 324 -29.76 -9.82 -6.93
N GLY A 325 -30.41 -10.48 -7.90
CA GLY A 325 -29.75 -11.47 -8.74
C GLY A 325 -28.66 -10.85 -9.64
N PRO A 326 -27.71 -11.66 -10.13
CA PRO A 326 -26.78 -11.22 -11.16
C PRO A 326 -27.50 -10.64 -12.39
N MET A 327 -26.83 -9.72 -13.07
CA MET A 327 -27.28 -9.17 -14.34
C MET A 327 -27.22 -10.23 -15.46
N SER A 328 -27.86 -9.97 -16.60
CA SER A 328 -27.91 -10.92 -17.73
C SER A 328 -26.54 -11.23 -18.33
N ASP A 329 -25.56 -10.34 -18.17
CA ASP A 329 -24.18 -10.54 -18.57
C ASP A 329 -23.35 -11.30 -17.52
N ARG A 330 -23.98 -11.78 -16.43
CA ARG A 330 -23.33 -12.42 -15.27
C ARG A 330 -22.45 -11.49 -14.43
N SER A 331 -22.57 -10.17 -14.55
CA SER A 331 -22.02 -9.27 -13.53
C SER A 331 -22.88 -9.29 -12.27
N TRP A 332 -22.27 -9.07 -11.10
CA TRP A 332 -22.98 -9.00 -9.83
C TRP A 332 -22.26 -8.07 -8.86
N THR A 333 -23.00 -7.13 -8.28
CA THR A 333 -22.52 -6.22 -7.24
C THR A 333 -23.54 -6.18 -6.11
N ALA A 334 -23.09 -6.39 -4.88
CA ALA A 334 -23.93 -6.27 -3.69
C ALA A 334 -23.13 -5.65 -2.53
N HIS A 335 -23.72 -4.66 -1.88
CA HIS A 335 -23.13 -3.93 -0.76
C HIS A 335 -23.85 -4.30 0.54
N PHE A 336 -23.07 -4.51 1.60
CA PHE A 336 -23.57 -4.91 2.90
C PHE A 336 -23.04 -3.99 3.98
N ARG A 337 -23.91 -3.62 4.92
CA ARG A 337 -23.54 -2.79 6.07
C ARG A 337 -24.16 -3.31 7.34
N LYS A 338 -23.39 -3.17 8.43
CA LYS A 338 -23.78 -3.54 9.78
C LYS A 338 -24.32 -2.31 10.52
N SER A 339 -25.57 -2.39 10.98
CA SER A 339 -26.16 -1.41 11.90
C SER A 339 -26.41 -2.08 13.24
N GLY A 340 -25.64 -1.69 14.26
CA GLY A 340 -25.60 -2.41 15.53
C GLY A 340 -25.13 -3.86 15.33
N SER A 341 -26.02 -4.83 15.57
CA SER A 341 -25.74 -6.25 15.34
C SER A 341 -26.31 -6.79 14.02
N GLN A 342 -27.10 -6.00 13.28
CA GLN A 342 -27.84 -6.47 12.11
C GLN A 342 -27.12 -6.13 10.80
N TRP A 343 -27.04 -7.12 9.90
CA TRP A 343 -26.55 -6.93 8.53
C TRP A 343 -27.71 -6.63 7.58
N THR A 344 -27.51 -5.65 6.69
CA THR A 344 -28.51 -5.25 5.69
C THR A 344 -27.83 -4.95 4.36
N MET A 345 -28.61 -4.98 3.27
CA MET A 345 -28.19 -4.44 1.98
C MET A 345 -28.03 -2.92 2.10
N ALA A 346 -26.97 -2.38 1.50
CA ALA A 346 -26.78 -0.95 1.33
C ALA A 346 -26.94 -0.57 -0.15
N ASP A 347 -27.52 0.60 -0.42
CA ASP A 347 -27.64 1.13 -1.79
C ASP A 347 -26.30 1.66 -2.31
N THR A 348 -25.43 2.13 -1.41
CA THR A 348 -24.12 2.70 -1.73
C THR A 348 -23.04 2.27 -0.75
N VAL A 349 -21.81 2.16 -1.26
CA VAL A 349 -20.59 1.86 -0.48
C VAL A 349 -20.35 2.89 0.65
N THR A 350 -20.66 4.16 0.39
CA THR A 350 -20.42 5.26 1.34
C THR A 350 -21.62 5.52 2.23
N ASP A 351 -21.37 5.77 3.51
CA ASP A 351 -22.34 6.37 4.43
C ASP A 351 -22.36 7.91 4.32
N ALA A 352 -23.45 8.52 4.76
CA ALA A 352 -23.51 9.95 4.99
C ALA A 352 -22.59 10.36 6.15
N GLY A 353 -21.90 11.49 6.01
CA GLY A 353 -21.00 12.03 7.04
C GLY A 353 -19.52 11.73 6.77
N LEU A 354 -18.71 12.00 7.78
CA LEU A 354 -17.25 11.88 7.68
C LEU A 354 -16.80 10.54 8.28
N HIS A 355 -16.24 9.69 7.42
CA HIS A 355 -15.81 8.34 7.78
C HIS A 355 -14.44 8.05 7.17
N LYS A 356 -13.67 7.18 7.83
CA LYS A 356 -12.49 6.59 7.23
C LYS A 356 -12.91 5.72 6.06
N ARG A 357 -12.21 5.84 4.94
CA ARG A 357 -12.43 5.07 3.72
C ARG A 357 -11.10 4.86 3.01
N HIS A 358 -11.04 3.94 2.05
CA HIS A 358 -9.84 3.77 1.22
C HIS A 358 -9.38 5.09 0.58
N GLY A 359 -8.10 5.42 0.73
CA GLY A 359 -7.48 6.69 0.33
C GLY A 359 -7.80 7.88 1.22
N LEU A 360 -8.57 7.68 2.31
CA LEU A 360 -8.88 8.63 3.37
C LEU A 360 -9.03 7.90 4.71
N GLN A 361 -7.99 7.25 5.22
CA GLN A 361 -7.99 6.48 6.47
C GLN A 361 -6.88 6.81 7.48
N GLY A 362 -5.87 7.61 7.10
CA GLY A 362 -4.65 7.83 7.89
C GLY A 362 -3.65 6.66 7.77
N PRO A 363 -2.46 6.75 8.38
CA PRO A 363 -1.98 7.82 9.27
C PRO A 363 -1.47 9.03 8.48
N ILE A 364 -0.72 9.95 9.10
CA ILE A 364 -0.21 11.19 8.46
C ILE A 364 0.38 10.95 7.08
N ASP A 365 1.15 9.89 7.01
CA ASP A 365 1.83 9.36 5.85
C ASP A 365 0.93 9.03 4.64
N ASP A 366 -0.35 8.72 4.85
CA ASP A 366 -1.30 8.38 3.78
C ASP A 366 -1.54 9.55 2.80
N ALA A 367 -1.38 10.80 3.27
CA ALA A 367 -1.53 11.99 2.43
C ALA A 367 -0.50 12.08 1.29
N PHE A 368 0.60 11.33 1.38
CA PHE A 368 1.72 11.39 0.44
C PHE A 368 1.72 10.21 -0.56
N LEU A 369 0.67 9.37 -0.55
CA LEU A 369 0.41 8.32 -1.55
C LEU A 369 -0.40 8.83 -2.76
N ASP A 370 -0.81 10.10 -2.74
CA ASP A 370 -1.47 10.78 -3.85
C ASP A 370 -0.91 12.19 -4.00
N SER A 371 -1.42 12.96 -4.97
CA SER A 371 -0.99 14.33 -5.21
C SER A 371 -1.07 15.17 -3.92
N PHE A 372 0.03 15.84 -3.57
CA PHE A 372 0.11 16.75 -2.43
C PHE A 372 0.76 18.08 -2.78
N LEU A 373 0.45 19.11 -2.00
CA LEU A 373 1.02 20.45 -2.11
C LEU A 373 1.45 20.95 -0.72
N PHE A 374 2.72 21.33 -0.58
CA PHE A 374 3.20 22.05 0.60
C PHE A 374 2.80 23.51 0.50
N VAL A 375 2.16 24.00 1.54
CA VAL A 375 1.61 25.34 1.63
C VAL A 375 2.39 26.12 2.67
N SER A 376 3.32 26.95 2.20
CA SER A 376 4.22 27.76 3.01
C SER A 376 3.47 28.96 3.61
N PRO A 377 3.66 29.28 4.91
CA PRO A 377 3.03 30.43 5.54
C PRO A 377 3.67 31.75 5.09
N THR A 378 2.86 32.80 4.91
CA THR A 378 3.36 34.17 4.61
C THR A 378 2.95 35.22 5.64
N GLY A 379 2.05 34.89 6.57
CA GLY A 379 1.54 35.78 7.60
C GLY A 379 2.39 35.81 8.89
N ALA A 380 1.95 36.59 9.86
CA ALA A 380 2.59 36.69 11.16
C ALA A 380 2.22 35.50 12.07
N PRO A 381 3.20 34.72 12.58
CA PRO A 381 2.91 33.59 13.45
C PRO A 381 2.37 34.04 14.80
N GLN A 382 1.47 33.24 15.38
CA GLN A 382 0.95 33.45 16.73
C GLN A 382 2.04 33.23 17.79
N ALA A 383 2.96 32.29 17.53
CA ALA A 383 4.09 31.98 18.39
C ALA A 383 5.42 32.08 17.61
N PRO A 384 6.16 33.19 17.69
CA PRO A 384 7.40 33.39 16.92
C PRO A 384 8.47 32.30 17.13
N GLY A 385 8.55 31.72 18.34
CA GLY A 385 9.48 30.62 18.63
C GLY A 385 9.18 29.34 17.85
N VAL A 386 7.90 29.05 17.60
CA VAL A 386 7.44 27.91 16.79
C VAL A 386 7.72 28.14 15.30
N ALA A 387 7.61 29.37 14.81
CA ALA A 387 7.80 29.68 13.39
C ALA A 387 9.17 29.25 12.85
N LYS A 388 10.24 29.41 13.66
CA LYS A 388 11.58 28.93 13.29
C LYS A 388 11.63 27.41 13.16
N TRP A 389 10.96 26.68 14.06
CA TRP A 389 10.88 25.23 14.00
C TRP A 389 10.08 24.77 12.77
N VAL A 390 8.93 25.41 12.49
CA VAL A 390 8.10 25.13 11.30
C VAL A 390 8.91 25.29 10.02
N ALA A 391 9.60 26.41 9.83
CA ALA A 391 10.40 26.65 8.64
C ALA A 391 11.53 25.59 8.48
N ALA A 392 12.13 25.15 9.58
CA ALA A 392 13.13 24.09 9.56
C ALA A 392 12.53 22.73 9.18
N GLN A 393 11.32 22.40 9.68
CA GLN A 393 10.65 21.15 9.34
C GLN A 393 10.14 21.13 7.90
N GLU A 394 9.60 22.23 7.40
CA GLU A 394 9.20 22.35 5.99
C GLU A 394 10.39 22.12 5.08
N LYS A 395 11.52 22.82 5.35
CA LYS A 395 12.75 22.63 4.58
C LYS A 395 13.21 21.17 4.62
N LYS A 396 13.23 20.57 5.81
CA LYS A 396 13.60 19.16 5.99
C LYS A 396 12.69 18.23 5.18
N ALA A 397 11.38 18.45 5.20
CA ALA A 397 10.42 17.65 4.45
C ALA A 397 10.65 17.72 2.93
N VAL A 398 10.96 18.92 2.40
CA VAL A 398 11.31 19.10 0.98
C VAL A 398 12.61 18.37 0.63
N ASP A 399 13.66 18.56 1.43
CA ASP A 399 14.96 17.93 1.21
C ASP A 399 14.87 16.39 1.27
N GLU A 400 14.14 15.86 2.26
CA GLU A 400 13.98 14.43 2.46
C GLU A 400 13.06 13.79 1.42
N TRP A 401 12.04 14.50 0.92
CA TRP A 401 11.23 13.99 -0.21
C TRP A 401 12.13 13.72 -1.43
N ARG A 402 13.00 14.67 -1.76
CA ARG A 402 13.96 14.51 -2.85
C ARG A 402 14.95 13.37 -2.58
N ARG A 403 15.47 13.29 -1.35
CA ARG A 403 16.47 12.28 -0.97
C ARG A 403 15.91 10.86 -1.03
N GLN A 404 14.73 10.64 -0.43
CA GLN A 404 14.14 9.32 -0.26
C GLN A 404 13.35 8.86 -1.49
N PHE A 405 12.63 9.77 -2.13
CA PHE A 405 11.66 9.45 -3.18
C PHE A 405 12.01 10.00 -4.56
N ARG A 406 13.20 10.62 -4.73
CA ARG A 406 13.74 10.97 -6.06
C ARG A 406 12.77 11.80 -6.92
N GLY A 407 11.96 12.62 -6.26
CA GLY A 407 11.02 13.54 -6.88
C GLY A 407 11.05 14.89 -6.17
N ASP A 408 10.27 15.85 -6.68
CA ASP A 408 10.30 17.23 -6.21
C ASP A 408 8.97 17.58 -5.55
N ALA A 409 8.98 17.84 -4.24
CA ALA A 409 7.78 18.26 -3.53
C ALA A 409 7.26 19.58 -4.12
N GLN A 410 5.95 19.63 -4.40
CA GLN A 410 5.33 20.87 -4.87
C GLN A 410 5.16 21.82 -3.70
N VAL A 411 5.66 23.05 -3.82
CA VAL A 411 5.61 24.07 -2.77
C VAL A 411 4.98 25.34 -3.32
N ARG A 412 4.05 25.94 -2.57
CA ARG A 412 3.46 27.25 -2.86
C ARG A 412 3.22 28.02 -1.58
N ASP A 413 3.34 29.34 -1.68
CA ASP A 413 2.86 30.22 -0.63
C ASP A 413 1.35 30.06 -0.44
N ASP A 414 0.89 30.17 0.80
CA ASP A 414 -0.53 30.16 1.16
C ASP A 414 -1.37 31.17 0.37
N THR A 415 -0.75 32.26 -0.08
CA THR A 415 -1.37 33.31 -0.90
C THR A 415 -1.63 32.91 -2.35
N ALA A 416 -0.89 31.93 -2.84
CA ALA A 416 -0.93 31.44 -4.21
C ALA A 416 -1.70 30.12 -4.37
N VAL A 417 -2.25 29.57 -3.27
CA VAL A 417 -3.12 28.38 -3.30
C VAL A 417 -4.45 28.73 -3.95
N THR A 418 -4.84 27.95 -4.95
CA THR A 418 -6.08 28.13 -5.72
C THR A 418 -7.12 27.07 -5.37
N ASP A 419 -8.37 27.29 -5.79
CA ASP A 419 -9.44 26.28 -5.69
C ASP A 419 -9.10 25.00 -6.48
N ALA A 420 -8.38 25.13 -7.60
CA ALA A 420 -7.92 23.99 -8.38
C ALA A 420 -6.95 23.11 -7.58
N ASP A 421 -6.03 23.72 -6.82
CA ASP A 421 -5.10 22.97 -5.96
C ASP A 421 -5.85 22.24 -4.84
N MET A 422 -6.80 22.92 -4.18
CA MET A 422 -7.65 22.34 -3.14
C MET A 422 -8.51 21.17 -3.66
N ALA A 423 -8.90 21.20 -4.93
CA ALA A 423 -9.64 20.13 -5.58
C ALA A 423 -8.75 18.94 -5.96
N SER A 424 -7.55 19.21 -6.47
CA SER A 424 -6.69 18.18 -7.07
C SER A 424 -5.75 17.49 -6.10
N SER A 425 -5.42 18.11 -4.95
CA SER A 425 -4.30 17.67 -4.12
C SER A 425 -4.63 17.69 -2.62
N ASN A 426 -3.95 16.83 -1.87
CA ASN A 426 -3.85 16.95 -0.41
C ASN A 426 -3.03 18.19 -0.06
N LEU A 427 -3.42 18.92 0.98
CA LEU A 427 -2.71 20.14 1.39
C LEU A 427 -1.89 19.91 2.66
N VAL A 428 -0.59 20.15 2.59
CA VAL A 428 0.30 20.10 3.75
C VAL A 428 0.52 21.54 4.21
N LEU A 429 -0.16 21.92 5.28
CA LEU A 429 -0.21 23.28 5.80
C LEU A 429 0.87 23.46 6.88
N TRP A 430 1.84 24.32 6.59
CA TRP A 430 2.90 24.69 7.52
C TRP A 430 2.53 25.99 8.26
N GLY A 431 2.84 26.05 9.56
CA GLY A 431 2.63 27.22 10.41
C GLY A 431 1.51 27.04 11.42
N ASP A 432 0.86 28.16 11.71
CA ASP A 432 -0.27 28.28 12.64
C ASP A 432 -1.40 29.11 11.99
N PRO A 433 -2.58 29.21 12.62
CA PRO A 433 -3.70 29.96 12.03
C PRO A 433 -3.44 31.47 11.86
N GLY A 434 -2.39 32.05 12.47
CA GLY A 434 -1.99 33.45 12.24
C GLY A 434 -1.10 33.63 11.01
N SER A 435 -0.27 32.62 10.72
CA SER A 435 0.75 32.66 9.67
C SER A 435 0.35 32.01 8.35
N ASN A 436 -0.62 31.09 8.35
CA ASN A 436 -1.10 30.41 7.15
C ASN A 436 -2.60 30.66 6.92
N ARG A 437 -2.95 31.38 5.85
CA ARG A 437 -4.34 31.77 5.53
C ARG A 437 -5.26 30.59 5.23
N VAL A 438 -4.73 29.50 4.69
CA VAL A 438 -5.54 28.30 4.40
C VAL A 438 -5.85 27.60 5.73
N LEU A 439 -4.86 27.47 6.61
CA LEU A 439 -5.05 26.93 7.96
C LEU A 439 -6.03 27.78 8.77
N ALA A 440 -5.93 29.11 8.69
CA ALA A 440 -6.84 30.04 9.36
C ALA A 440 -8.33 29.77 9.03
N ARG A 441 -8.64 29.37 7.79
CA ARG A 441 -10.01 29.07 7.32
C ARG A 441 -10.59 27.76 7.84
N ILE A 442 -9.76 26.87 8.39
CA ILE A 442 -10.17 25.51 8.77
C ILE A 442 -9.89 25.17 10.24
N ALA A 443 -9.09 25.96 10.94
CA ALA A 443 -8.59 25.64 12.29
C ALA A 443 -9.71 25.38 13.32
N ASP A 444 -10.84 26.09 13.22
CA ASP A 444 -12.02 25.91 14.05
C ASP A 444 -12.72 24.56 13.83
N ARG A 445 -12.56 23.96 12.64
CA ARG A 445 -13.16 22.69 12.21
C ARG A 445 -12.26 21.46 12.40
N LEU A 446 -11.00 21.65 12.81
CA LEU A 446 -10.09 20.53 13.09
C LEU A 446 -10.31 19.96 14.50
N PRO A 447 -10.19 18.63 14.70
CA PRO A 447 -10.46 17.98 15.98
C PRO A 447 -9.39 18.25 17.04
N VAL A 448 -8.12 18.34 16.63
CA VAL A 448 -7.01 18.68 17.53
C VAL A 448 -6.82 20.19 17.54
N LYS A 449 -6.98 20.80 18.72
CA LYS A 449 -6.80 22.24 18.92
C LYS A 449 -5.35 22.60 19.22
N TRP A 450 -4.97 23.84 18.91
CA TRP A 450 -3.66 24.39 19.30
C TRP A 450 -3.52 24.36 20.83
N PRO A 451 -2.45 23.76 21.38
CA PRO A 451 -2.22 23.77 22.81
C PRO A 451 -1.99 25.18 23.36
N SER A 452 -2.26 25.38 24.64
CA SER A 452 -1.96 26.65 25.33
C SER A 452 -0.46 26.85 25.60
N ALA A 453 0.32 25.76 25.60
CA ALA A 453 1.77 25.83 25.78
C ALA A 453 2.43 26.42 24.52
N PRO A 454 3.23 27.49 24.63
CA PRO A 454 3.75 28.23 23.47
C PRO A 454 4.80 27.48 22.65
N THR A 455 5.33 26.37 23.19
CA THR A 455 6.29 25.47 22.52
C THR A 455 5.61 24.27 21.88
N GLN A 456 4.30 24.10 22.03
CA GLN A 456 3.61 22.91 21.56
C GLN A 456 2.86 23.15 20.26
N VAL A 457 3.04 22.23 19.31
CA VAL A 457 2.48 22.33 17.96
C VAL A 457 1.71 21.05 17.63
N PRO A 458 0.48 21.15 17.10
CA PRO A 458 -0.21 19.99 16.60
C PRO A 458 0.34 19.57 15.25
N ILE A 459 0.50 18.26 15.11
CA ILE A 459 0.75 17.53 13.88
C ILE A 459 -0.46 16.63 13.67
N LEU A 460 -1.10 16.64 12.51
CA LEU A 460 -2.24 15.77 12.24
C LEU A 460 -2.49 15.59 10.75
N ILE A 461 -3.22 14.54 10.41
CA ILE A 461 -3.92 14.36 9.13
C ILE A 461 -5.42 14.38 9.36
N TYR A 462 -6.16 15.04 8.49
CA TYR A 462 -7.62 15.09 8.59
C TYR A 462 -8.25 15.32 7.22
N PRO A 463 -9.47 14.83 6.94
CA PRO A 463 -10.20 15.20 5.74
C PRO A 463 -10.35 16.72 5.66
N ASN A 464 -9.90 17.32 4.55
CA ASN A 464 -9.87 18.76 4.37
C ASN A 464 -11.29 19.33 4.54
N PRO A 465 -11.55 20.22 5.52
CA PRO A 465 -12.87 20.82 5.70
C PRO A 465 -13.37 21.66 4.51
N LEU A 466 -12.49 22.04 3.57
CA LEU A 466 -12.84 22.71 2.31
C LEU A 466 -13.07 21.72 1.16
N ASN A 467 -12.58 20.49 1.28
CA ASN A 467 -12.80 19.39 0.33
C ASN A 467 -12.67 18.03 1.03
N PRO A 468 -13.75 17.45 1.58
CA PRO A 468 -13.70 16.21 2.36
C PRO A 468 -13.28 14.96 1.58
N LYS A 469 -12.95 15.10 0.28
CA LYS A 469 -12.36 14.04 -0.55
C LYS A 469 -10.82 14.05 -0.55
N ARG A 470 -10.21 15.05 0.08
CA ARG A 470 -8.75 15.24 0.18
C ARG A 470 -8.34 15.39 1.63
N TYR A 471 -7.05 15.32 1.89
CA TYR A 471 -6.48 15.59 3.19
C TYR A 471 -6.01 17.03 3.38
N VAL A 472 -6.00 17.44 4.64
CA VAL A 472 -5.02 18.39 5.16
C VAL A 472 -4.06 17.66 6.09
N VAL A 473 -2.78 18.00 6.02
CA VAL A 473 -1.76 17.61 6.99
C VAL A 473 -1.20 18.87 7.64
N LEU A 474 -1.02 18.89 8.95
CA LEU A 474 -0.43 20.03 9.65
C LEU A 474 1.02 19.74 10.06
N ASN A 475 1.91 20.67 9.74
CA ASN A 475 3.27 20.77 10.27
C ASN A 475 4.10 19.47 10.20
N SER A 476 3.89 18.65 9.16
CA SER A 476 4.59 17.38 8.98
C SER A 476 4.68 16.98 7.51
N GLY A 477 5.78 16.32 7.16
CA GLY A 477 5.91 15.56 5.92
C GLY A 477 5.57 14.08 6.14
N PHE A 478 6.04 13.20 5.26
CA PHE A 478 6.13 11.78 5.59
C PHE A 478 7.05 11.59 6.80
N THR A 479 6.82 10.53 7.58
CA THR A 479 7.32 10.49 8.97
C THR A 479 8.45 9.50 9.19
N PHE A 480 9.10 9.01 8.12
CA PHE A 480 10.23 8.09 8.25
C PHE A 480 11.32 8.64 9.17
N GLU A 481 11.97 7.74 9.91
CA GLU A 481 13.09 8.12 10.77
C GLU A 481 14.28 8.63 9.93
N ASP A 482 15.04 9.60 10.45
CA ASP A 482 16.24 10.14 9.79
C ASP A 482 17.28 9.05 9.45
N TYR A 483 17.29 7.95 10.21
CA TYR A 483 18.16 6.78 10.00
C TYR A 483 17.54 5.68 9.10
N ALA A 484 16.32 5.86 8.58
CA ALA A 484 15.70 4.93 7.64
C ALA A 484 16.53 4.74 6.35
N ALA A 485 17.44 5.67 6.09
CA ALA A 485 18.49 5.52 5.08
C ALA A 485 19.42 4.31 5.32
N ARG A 486 19.44 3.66 6.49
CA ARG A 486 20.30 2.49 6.78
C ARG A 486 19.61 1.13 6.58
N SER A 487 18.28 1.07 6.69
CA SER A 487 17.51 -0.17 6.47
C SER A 487 16.09 0.13 5.99
N ASN A 488 15.69 -0.52 4.90
CA ASN A 488 14.37 -0.34 4.30
C ASN A 488 13.22 -0.92 5.15
N SER A 489 13.52 -1.82 6.09
CA SER A 489 12.50 -2.31 7.01
C SER A 489 12.04 -1.22 7.99
N LEU A 490 12.86 -0.19 8.25
CA LEU A 490 12.52 0.95 9.13
C LEU A 490 11.84 2.12 8.39
N GLN A 491 11.73 2.04 7.06
CA GLN A 491 10.91 2.96 6.26
C GLN A 491 9.43 2.62 6.48
N THR A 492 8.93 2.99 7.66
CA THR A 492 7.54 2.80 8.11
C THR A 492 7.06 4.11 8.75
N PRO A 493 5.74 4.38 8.77
CA PRO A 493 5.20 5.55 9.47
C PRO A 493 5.60 5.55 10.95
N LYS A 494 5.97 6.72 11.47
CA LYS A 494 6.38 6.93 12.87
C LYS A 494 5.36 7.70 13.68
N LEU A 495 4.49 8.47 13.01
CA LEU A 495 3.40 9.19 13.67
C LEU A 495 2.04 8.60 13.27
N PRO A 496 1.09 8.52 14.21
CA PRO A 496 -0.27 8.08 13.93
C PRO A 496 -1.08 9.23 13.29
N ASP A 497 -2.41 9.23 13.39
CA ASP A 497 -3.23 10.25 12.73
C ASP A 497 -3.00 11.67 13.31
N TRP A 498 -2.60 11.77 14.58
CA TRP A 498 -2.26 13.04 15.21
C TRP A 498 -1.21 12.91 16.31
N ALA A 499 -0.47 14.00 16.54
CA ALA A 499 0.49 14.17 17.60
C ALA A 499 0.56 15.63 18.07
N ILE A 500 1.03 15.84 19.30
CA ILE A 500 1.49 17.12 19.82
C ILE A 500 2.99 16.99 20.04
N ILE A 501 3.77 17.86 19.42
CA ILE A 501 5.22 17.94 19.61
C ILE A 501 5.54 19.15 20.49
N ASP A 502 6.46 18.98 21.44
CA ASP A 502 7.14 20.12 22.07
C ASP A 502 8.37 20.48 21.23
N THR A 503 8.38 21.69 20.66
CA THR A 503 9.43 22.16 19.75
C THR A 503 10.72 22.54 20.45
N ALA A 504 10.69 22.79 21.77
CA ALA A 504 11.89 23.08 22.55
C ALA A 504 12.66 21.79 22.87
N GLU A 505 11.95 20.70 23.16
CA GLU A 505 12.56 19.38 23.39
C GLU A 505 12.73 18.54 22.12
N GLY A 506 11.97 18.84 21.06
CA GLY A 506 11.91 18.01 19.86
C GLY A 506 11.25 16.65 20.10
N LYS A 507 10.31 16.56 21.05
CA LYS A 507 9.70 15.29 21.47
C LYS A 507 8.18 15.30 21.31
N ILE A 508 7.65 14.14 20.94
CA ILE A 508 6.21 13.89 20.94
C ILE A 508 5.75 13.76 22.40
N VAL A 509 4.87 14.66 22.84
CA VAL A 509 4.30 14.64 24.20
C VAL A 509 2.97 13.91 24.27
N ARG A 510 2.26 13.83 23.14
CA ARG A 510 0.99 13.10 23.02
C ARG A 510 0.77 12.69 21.57
N ALA A 511 0.21 11.50 21.33
CA ALA A 511 -0.16 11.05 19.99
C ALA A 511 -1.31 10.04 20.04
N GLY A 512 -2.05 9.92 18.93
CA GLY A 512 -3.17 9.00 18.85
C GLY A 512 -3.72 8.81 17.44
N PHE A 513 -4.69 7.91 17.33
CA PHE A 513 -5.45 7.65 16.12
C PHE A 513 -6.85 8.24 16.28
N PHE A 514 -7.42 8.77 15.21
CA PHE A 514 -8.84 9.07 15.19
C PHE A 514 -9.65 7.77 15.05
N ASN A 515 -10.88 7.78 15.56
CA ASN A 515 -11.84 6.71 15.34
C ASN A 515 -12.33 6.68 13.87
N GLU A 516 -13.19 5.71 13.55
CA GLU A 516 -13.71 5.50 12.19
C GLU A 516 -14.51 6.68 11.63
N ASN A 517 -15.02 7.56 12.50
CA ASN A 517 -15.74 8.78 12.14
C ASN A 517 -14.84 10.04 12.24
N TRP A 518 -13.52 9.85 12.25
CA TRP A 518 -12.53 10.92 12.42
C TRP A 518 -12.64 11.71 13.75
N GLY A 519 -13.24 11.14 14.79
CA GLY A 519 -13.28 11.69 16.15
C GLY A 519 -12.06 11.31 16.99
N LEU A 520 -11.77 12.09 18.04
CA LEU A 520 -10.67 11.84 19.00
C LEU A 520 -10.88 10.60 19.87
#